data_AF-A0A7S4ISG0-F1
#
_entry.id   AF-A0A7S4ISG0-F1
#
_cell.length_a   1.000
_cell.length_b   1.000
_cell.length_c   1.000
_cell.angle_alpha   90.00
_cell.angle_beta   90.00
_cell.angle_gamma   90.00
#
_symmetry.space_group_name_H-M   'P 1'
#
loop_
_entity.id
_entity.type
_entity.pdbx_description
1 polymer ?
#
loop_
_entity_poly.entity_id
_entity_poly.type
_entity_poly.pdbx_seq_one_letter_code
_entity_poly.pdbx_strand_id
1 'polypeptide(L)'
;FFYLRQCAPHSAFMNILGPKNEITIKLDSPTYTVGQDITGTLILDVHKKITLLTLQVYVFGKEKIWMCLGTGDNKHHEKRVVNFLEETVYLIGEPDGSKKPPKTTIPVGHYEYAFECKVPDDCSLPPSIEVGKSGIYYGMWGHIEDSDTWSANKKKNKKRKKSSQVKEFFIPFTMVGKFLPATPTPKKVNFTMCKKFMLSTKALEMNVKMARDVWEGGETAKVLFSMKNDTNKVVKRVETM
;
A
#
# COMPACT_ATOMS: atom_id res chain seq x y z
N PHE A 1 4.31 -1.92 20.20
CA PHE A 1 3.00 -1.67 19.57
C PHE A 1 2.54 -0.34 20.13
N PHE A 2 2.62 0.73 19.35
CA PHE A 2 2.15 2.04 19.77
C PHE A 2 0.67 2.16 19.37
N TYR A 3 -0.16 2.69 20.26
CA TYR A 3 -1.56 2.97 19.99
C TYR A 3 -1.63 4.17 19.01
N LEU A 4 -1.86 3.90 17.74
CA LEU A 4 -2.30 4.91 16.78
C LEU A 4 -3.79 5.12 17.00
N ARG A 5 -4.21 6.32 17.43
CA ARG A 5 -5.61 6.72 17.35
C ARG A 5 -5.80 7.38 15.98
N GLN A 6 -6.64 6.82 15.13
CA GLN A 6 -7.10 7.49 13.91
C GLN A 6 -8.13 8.55 14.32
N CYS A 7 -7.81 9.84 14.16
CA CYS A 7 -8.74 10.95 14.46
C CYS A 7 -9.54 11.42 13.24
N ALA A 8 -9.09 11.09 12.02
CA ALA A 8 -9.79 11.33 10.75
C ALA A 8 -9.24 10.33 9.71
N PRO A 9 -10.02 9.96 8.67
CA PRO A 9 -9.49 9.12 7.61
C PRO A 9 -8.31 9.88 6.98
N HIS A 10 -7.13 9.25 6.90
CA HIS A 10 -5.88 9.82 6.33
C HIS A 10 -5.06 10.76 7.23
N SER A 11 -5.33 10.76 8.53
CA SER A 11 -4.44 11.38 9.52
C SER A 11 -3.90 10.36 10.50
N ALA A 12 -2.63 10.50 10.87
CA ALA A 12 -2.10 9.87 12.08
C ALA A 12 -1.27 10.87 12.86
N PHE A 13 -1.34 10.72 14.17
CA PHE A 13 -0.61 11.56 15.11
C PHE A 13 0.17 10.70 16.11
N MET A 14 1.17 11.32 16.72
CA MET A 14 2.01 10.72 17.74
C MET A 14 2.60 11.78 18.66
N ASN A 15 2.72 11.44 19.95
CA ASN A 15 3.42 12.28 20.91
C ASN A 15 4.95 12.16 20.73
N ILE A 16 5.62 13.27 20.44
CA ILE A 16 7.07 13.35 20.23
C ILE A 16 7.76 14.07 21.39
N LEU A 17 9.05 13.78 21.59
CA LEU A 17 10.01 14.59 22.38
C LEU A 17 9.47 15.28 23.67
N GLY A 18 8.94 14.50 24.61
CA GLY A 18 8.41 14.97 25.90
C GLY A 18 6.89 14.80 26.04
N PRO A 19 6.32 15.03 27.24
CA PRO A 19 4.88 15.10 27.40
C PRO A 19 4.38 16.39 26.73
N LYS A 20 3.41 16.25 25.82
CA LYS A 20 2.64 17.30 25.11
C LYS A 20 3.07 17.71 23.71
N ASN A 21 4.32 17.54 23.28
CA ASN A 21 4.64 17.85 21.87
C ASN A 21 4.02 16.79 20.95
N GLU A 22 3.38 17.22 19.87
CA GLU A 22 2.63 16.34 18.97
C GLU A 22 3.11 16.53 17.54
N ILE A 23 3.21 15.42 16.81
CA ILE A 23 3.39 15.42 15.37
C ILE A 23 2.18 14.75 14.76
N THR A 24 1.62 15.37 13.73
CA THR A 24 0.52 14.83 12.93
C THR A 24 0.95 14.88 11.47
N ILE A 25 0.66 13.83 10.70
CA ILE A 25 0.65 13.95 9.24
C ILE A 25 -0.77 13.80 8.75
N LYS A 26 -1.12 14.63 7.78
CA LYS A 26 -2.33 14.57 6.99
C LYS A 26 -1.95 14.38 5.53
N LEU A 27 -2.52 13.37 4.90
CA LEU A 27 -2.48 13.21 3.45
C LEU A 27 -3.67 13.93 2.84
N ASP A 28 -3.48 14.50 1.64
CA ASP A 28 -4.56 15.17 0.93
C ASP A 28 -5.58 14.18 0.36
N SER A 29 -5.14 12.95 0.08
CA SER A 29 -5.98 11.86 -0.42
C SER A 29 -5.71 10.51 0.29
N PRO A 30 -6.73 9.64 0.48
CA PRO A 30 -6.55 8.22 0.81
C PRO A 30 -5.81 7.41 -0.24
N THR A 31 -5.96 7.86 -1.49
CA THR A 31 -5.76 7.05 -2.68
C THR A 31 -5.03 7.88 -3.72
N TYR A 32 -3.94 7.34 -4.22
CA TYR A 32 -3.12 7.96 -5.26
C TYR A 32 -3.06 7.05 -6.47
N THR A 33 -3.00 7.62 -7.66
CA THR A 33 -2.74 6.87 -8.88
C THR A 33 -1.24 6.90 -9.19
N VAL A 34 -0.70 5.86 -9.82
CA VAL A 34 0.70 5.89 -10.31
C VAL A 34 0.92 7.11 -11.21
N GLY A 35 1.98 7.86 -10.95
CA GLY A 35 2.28 9.14 -11.61
C GLY A 35 1.66 10.37 -10.93
N GLN A 36 0.72 10.18 -10.01
CA GLN A 36 0.19 11.27 -9.20
C GLN A 36 1.11 11.54 -8.02
N ASP A 37 1.51 12.80 -7.83
CA ASP A 37 2.29 13.21 -6.68
C ASP A 37 1.54 12.96 -5.37
N ILE A 38 2.25 12.43 -4.38
CA ILE A 38 1.71 12.24 -3.02
C ILE A 38 1.97 13.52 -2.25
N THR A 39 0.90 14.22 -1.91
CA THR A 39 0.95 15.50 -1.20
C THR A 39 0.29 15.42 0.17
N GLY A 40 0.72 16.31 1.06
CA GLY A 40 0.09 16.47 2.36
C GLY A 40 0.81 17.47 3.24
N THR A 41 0.44 17.48 4.51
CA THR A 41 0.99 18.39 5.51
C THR A 41 1.42 17.63 6.75
N LEU A 42 2.65 17.87 7.18
CA LEU A 42 3.15 17.49 8.49
C LEU A 42 2.95 18.68 9.44
N ILE A 43 2.19 18.45 10.49
CA ILE A 43 1.88 19.41 11.54
C ILE A 43 2.71 19.07 12.77
N LEU A 44 3.37 20.07 13.32
CA LEU A 44 4.23 19.96 14.49
C LEU A 44 3.74 20.95 15.56
N ASP A 45 3.14 20.42 16.62
CA ASP A 45 2.68 21.16 17.78
C ASP A 45 3.76 21.12 18.88
N VAL A 46 4.43 22.24 19.07
CA VAL A 46 5.53 22.39 20.04
C VAL A 46 5.02 23.14 21.26
N HIS A 47 4.77 22.42 22.34
CA HIS A 47 4.41 22.97 23.65
C HIS A 47 5.62 23.31 24.51
N LYS A 48 6.79 22.73 24.20
CA LYS A 48 8.08 23.09 24.82
C LYS A 48 9.15 23.10 23.75
N LYS A 49 9.98 24.15 23.73
CA LYS A 49 11.13 24.30 22.82
C LYS A 49 11.87 22.96 22.64
N ILE A 50 11.97 22.54 21.38
CA ILE A 50 12.68 21.32 20.97
C ILE A 50 13.90 21.66 20.13
N THR A 51 14.86 20.75 20.09
CA THR A 51 16.00 20.82 19.16
C THR A 51 16.05 19.52 18.39
N LEU A 52 15.99 19.62 17.06
CA LEU A 52 16.06 18.49 16.16
C LEU A 52 17.16 18.72 15.12
N LEU A 53 17.65 17.63 14.55
CA LEU A 53 18.55 17.66 13.41
C LEU A 53 17.75 17.63 12.13
N THR A 54 16.85 16.64 12.03
CA THR A 54 16.07 16.40 10.83
C THR A 54 14.60 16.25 11.17
N LEU A 55 13.77 16.81 10.30
CA LEU A 55 12.35 16.53 10.22
C LEU A 55 12.11 16.06 8.79
N GLN A 56 11.64 14.82 8.63
CA GLN A 56 11.47 14.24 7.31
C GLN A 56 10.24 13.35 7.24
N VAL A 57 9.76 13.16 6.03
CA VAL A 57 8.68 12.25 5.67
C VAL A 57 9.26 11.17 4.78
N TYR A 58 9.11 9.91 5.17
CA TYR A 58 9.57 8.75 4.41
C TYR A 58 8.37 8.07 3.76
N VAL A 59 8.29 8.12 2.44
CA VAL A 59 7.25 7.47 1.64
C VAL A 59 7.78 6.15 1.13
N PHE A 60 6.99 5.09 1.23
CA PHE A 60 7.38 3.79 0.70
C PHE A 60 6.21 2.97 0.16
N GLY A 61 6.57 2.04 -0.72
CA GLY A 61 5.72 0.98 -1.25
C GLY A 61 6.48 -0.33 -1.21
N LYS A 62 5.89 -1.37 -0.63
CA LYS A 62 6.56 -2.67 -0.55
C LYS A 62 5.59 -3.84 -0.60
N GLU A 63 6.06 -4.91 -1.22
CA GLU A 63 5.49 -6.24 -1.13
C GLU A 63 5.97 -6.93 0.14
N LYS A 64 5.06 -7.63 0.81
CA LYS A 64 5.39 -8.58 1.85
C LYS A 64 4.63 -9.87 1.56
N ILE A 65 5.35 -10.95 1.30
CA ILE A 65 4.77 -12.27 1.11
C ILE A 65 5.07 -13.10 2.36
N TRP A 66 4.02 -13.67 2.94
CA TRP A 66 4.09 -14.74 3.94
C TRP A 66 3.58 -16.02 3.32
N MET A 67 4.47 -16.99 3.18
CA MET A 67 4.14 -18.33 2.73
C MET A 67 4.27 -19.29 3.90
N CYS A 68 3.30 -20.19 4.05
CA CYS A 68 3.41 -21.35 4.91
C CYS A 68 3.65 -22.54 3.99
N LEU A 69 4.86 -23.07 3.99
CA LEU A 69 5.25 -24.19 3.15
C LEU A 69 5.30 -25.47 4.00
N GLY A 70 4.93 -26.60 3.40
CA GLY A 70 4.90 -27.91 4.06
C GLY A 70 3.52 -28.31 4.61
N THR A 71 3.43 -29.56 5.07
CA THR A 71 2.19 -30.19 5.57
C THR A 71 2.42 -30.81 6.94
N GLY A 72 1.38 -30.85 7.78
CA GLY A 72 1.48 -31.41 9.14
C GLY A 72 2.41 -30.60 10.05
N ASP A 73 3.31 -31.30 10.75
CA ASP A 73 4.27 -30.72 11.70
C ASP A 73 5.50 -30.09 11.00
N ASN A 74 5.71 -30.35 9.71
CA ASN A 74 6.84 -29.83 8.93
C ASN A 74 6.53 -28.47 8.26
N LYS A 75 5.64 -27.67 8.87
CA LYS A 75 5.32 -26.33 8.37
C LYS A 75 6.48 -25.39 8.68
N HIS A 76 6.96 -24.69 7.66
CA HIS A 76 7.87 -23.57 7.84
C HIS A 76 7.31 -22.31 7.18
N HIS A 77 7.68 -21.17 7.75
CA HIS A 77 7.23 -19.88 7.28
C HIS A 77 8.35 -19.18 6.51
N GLU A 78 8.07 -18.87 5.25
CA GLU A 78 8.95 -18.02 4.45
C GLU A 78 8.37 -16.61 4.37
N LYS A 79 9.29 -15.64 4.44
CA LYS A 79 8.97 -14.23 4.32
C LYS A 79 9.83 -13.59 3.23
N ARG A 80 9.17 -13.05 2.21
CA ARG A 80 9.80 -12.21 1.19
C ARG A 80 9.36 -10.76 1.37
N VAL A 81 10.29 -9.83 1.17
CA VAL A 81 10.00 -8.39 1.15
C VAL A 81 10.66 -7.81 -0.10
N VAL A 82 9.88 -7.08 -0.89
CA VAL A 82 10.37 -6.35 -2.07
C VAL A 82 9.94 -4.89 -1.91
N ASN A 83 10.85 -3.96 -2.12
CA ASN A 83 10.54 -2.53 -2.09
C ASN A 83 10.35 -2.01 -3.53
N PHE A 84 9.28 -1.27 -3.77
CA PHE A 84 8.95 -0.68 -5.06
C PHE A 84 9.15 0.84 -5.08
N LEU A 85 8.87 1.49 -3.95
CA LEU A 85 9.02 2.92 -3.76
C LEU A 85 9.71 3.15 -2.40
N GLU A 86 10.75 3.97 -2.38
CA GLU A 86 11.42 4.45 -1.18
C GLU A 86 11.91 5.86 -1.44
N GLU A 87 11.22 6.85 -0.88
CA GLU A 87 11.53 8.27 -1.07
C GLU A 87 11.54 8.98 0.28
N THR A 88 12.45 9.94 0.46
CA THR A 88 12.55 10.74 1.68
C THR A 88 12.44 12.22 1.35
N VAL A 89 11.43 12.88 1.89
CA VAL A 89 11.25 14.33 1.79
C VAL A 89 11.75 14.96 3.08
N TYR A 90 12.81 15.76 2.99
CA TYR A 90 13.37 16.51 4.11
C TYR A 90 12.65 17.85 4.25
N LEU A 91 12.03 18.08 5.42
CA LEU A 91 11.35 19.33 5.77
C LEU A 91 12.26 20.28 6.55
N ILE A 92 13.16 19.73 7.35
CA ILE A 92 14.20 20.45 8.08
C ILE A 92 15.48 19.63 8.07
N GLY A 93 16.61 20.30 7.85
CA GLY A 93 17.94 19.73 8.08
C GLY A 93 18.31 18.62 7.11
N GLU A 94 18.15 18.85 5.81
CA GLU A 94 18.60 17.90 4.79
C GLU A 94 20.10 17.56 4.95
N PRO A 95 20.48 16.27 4.98
CA PRO A 95 21.87 15.87 5.06
C PRO A 95 22.64 16.20 3.77
N ASP A 96 23.73 16.94 3.89
CA ASP A 96 24.72 17.09 2.82
C ASP A 96 25.69 15.88 2.84
N GLY A 97 25.28 14.81 2.16
CA GLY A 97 26.03 13.56 2.04
C GLY A 97 26.26 12.88 3.39
N SER A 98 27.50 12.91 3.90
CA SER A 98 27.86 12.28 5.18
C SER A 98 27.95 13.26 6.36
N LYS A 99 27.71 14.56 6.11
CA LYS A 99 27.76 15.58 7.15
C LYS A 99 26.49 15.56 7.99
N LYS A 100 26.66 15.76 9.29
CA LYS A 100 25.53 15.90 10.22
C LYS A 100 24.83 17.24 9.93
N PRO A 101 23.49 17.25 9.78
CA PRO A 101 22.74 18.48 9.64
C PRO A 101 22.96 19.43 10.84
N PRO A 102 22.89 20.75 10.64
CA PRO A 102 22.94 21.70 11.75
C PRO A 102 21.74 21.48 12.69
N LYS A 103 21.96 21.70 13.98
CA LYS A 103 20.88 21.64 14.97
C LYS A 103 19.90 22.79 14.71
N THR A 104 18.62 22.45 14.55
CA THR A 104 17.54 23.41 14.43
C THR A 104 16.75 23.45 15.74
N THR A 105 16.67 24.63 16.35
CA THR A 105 15.82 24.86 17.51
C THR A 105 14.47 25.36 17.06
N ILE A 106 13.40 24.67 17.46
CA ILE A 106 12.02 25.06 17.16
C ILE A 106 11.39 25.63 18.45
N PRO A 107 10.98 26.91 18.45
CA PRO A 107 10.30 27.50 19.60
C PRO A 107 8.89 26.93 19.80
N VAL A 108 8.27 27.27 20.92
CA VAL A 108 6.88 26.91 21.19
C VAL A 108 5.98 27.51 20.12
N GLY A 109 5.07 26.72 19.55
CA GLY A 109 4.21 27.14 18.47
C GLY A 109 3.59 25.97 17.70
N HIS A 110 2.76 26.32 16.74
CA HIS A 110 2.15 25.41 15.77
C HIS A 110 2.80 25.63 14.41
N TYR A 111 3.31 24.56 13.80
CA TYR A 111 4.02 24.63 12.53
C TYR A 111 3.43 23.65 11.54
N GLU A 112 3.21 24.10 10.32
CA GLU A 112 2.71 23.29 9.22
C GLU A 112 3.76 23.24 8.11
N TYR A 113 4.13 22.04 7.71
CA TYR A 113 5.10 21.78 6.66
C TYR A 113 4.42 20.98 5.55
N ALA A 114 4.14 21.65 4.44
CA ALA A 114 3.67 20.96 3.24
C ALA A 114 4.80 20.08 2.68
N PHE A 115 4.44 18.91 2.15
CA PHE A 115 5.35 18.04 1.43
C PHE A 115 4.72 17.55 0.13
N GLU A 116 5.59 17.21 -0.80
CA GLU A 116 5.26 16.60 -2.08
C GLU A 116 6.30 15.50 -2.34
N CYS A 117 5.81 14.31 -2.69
CA CYS A 117 6.63 13.16 -3.06
C CYS A 117 6.24 12.74 -4.47
N LYS A 118 7.18 12.87 -5.40
CA LYS A 118 6.95 12.47 -6.79
C LYS A 118 6.84 10.96 -6.90
N VAL A 119 5.76 10.50 -7.51
CA VAL A 119 5.56 9.08 -7.78
C VAL A 119 6.04 8.79 -9.20
N PRO A 120 6.97 7.83 -9.39
CA PRO A 120 7.37 7.40 -10.71
C PRO A 120 6.16 7.14 -11.61
N ASP A 121 6.20 7.76 -12.78
CA ASP A 121 5.14 7.68 -13.78
C ASP A 121 5.17 6.36 -14.56
N ASP A 122 6.23 5.58 -14.38
CA ASP A 122 6.39 4.28 -15.00
C ASP A 122 5.42 3.27 -14.38
N CYS A 123 4.99 2.29 -15.17
CA CYS A 123 4.08 1.24 -14.70
C CYS A 123 4.77 0.23 -13.78
N SER A 124 5.89 0.60 -13.16
CA SER A 124 6.70 -0.25 -12.28
C SER A 124 6.05 -0.46 -10.92
N LEU A 125 5.19 0.47 -10.50
CA LEU A 125 4.52 0.45 -9.21
C LEU A 125 3.23 -0.38 -9.26
N PRO A 126 3.19 -1.53 -8.55
CA PRO A 126 2.00 -2.36 -8.52
C PRO A 126 0.88 -1.73 -7.67
N PRO A 127 -0.40 -2.03 -7.94
CA PRO A 127 -1.51 -1.58 -7.11
C PRO A 127 -1.42 -2.14 -5.68
N SER A 128 -1.99 -1.41 -4.72
CA SER A 128 -2.20 -1.94 -3.37
C SER A 128 -3.13 -3.15 -3.44
N ILE A 129 -2.71 -4.26 -2.85
CA ILE A 129 -3.50 -5.48 -2.74
C ILE A 129 -3.13 -6.22 -1.46
N GLU A 130 -4.13 -6.59 -0.66
CA GLU A 130 -3.93 -7.35 0.57
C GLU A 130 -4.67 -8.69 0.50
N VAL A 131 -3.95 -9.79 0.73
CA VAL A 131 -4.47 -11.15 0.77
C VAL A 131 -3.95 -11.84 2.04
N GLY A 132 -4.78 -11.82 3.09
CA GLY A 132 -4.42 -12.38 4.39
C GLY A 132 -3.25 -11.61 5.04
N LYS A 133 -2.11 -12.28 5.24
CA LYS A 133 -0.88 -11.66 5.80
C LYS A 133 0.07 -11.14 4.73
N SER A 134 -0.24 -11.39 3.46
CA SER A 134 0.57 -11.05 2.31
C SER A 134 -0.06 -9.88 1.56
N GLY A 135 0.75 -9.08 0.88
CA GLY A 135 0.22 -8.01 0.07
C GLY A 135 1.25 -6.95 -0.30
N ILE A 136 0.78 -6.02 -1.09
CA ILE A 136 1.47 -4.81 -1.51
C ILE A 136 0.79 -3.67 -0.78
N TYR A 137 1.55 -2.96 0.03
CA TYR A 137 1.06 -1.83 0.80
C TYR A 137 1.99 -0.65 0.65
N TYR A 138 1.36 0.51 0.65
CA TYR A 138 2.02 1.79 0.60
C TYR A 138 1.73 2.54 1.88
N GLY A 139 2.66 3.40 2.25
CA GLY A 139 2.42 4.32 3.32
C GLY A 139 3.60 5.21 3.56
N MET A 140 3.47 5.96 4.65
CA MET A 140 4.31 7.09 4.91
C MET A 140 4.63 7.17 6.39
N TRP A 141 5.90 7.42 6.69
CA TRP A 141 6.40 7.58 8.04
C TRP A 141 6.85 9.01 8.25
N GLY A 142 6.35 9.66 9.29
CA GLY A 142 7.00 10.87 9.80
C GLY A 142 8.15 10.47 10.70
N HIS A 143 9.29 11.12 10.50
CA HIS A 143 10.54 10.81 11.17
C HIS A 143 11.21 12.09 11.69
N ILE A 144 11.63 12.03 12.94
CA ILE A 144 12.37 13.10 13.61
C ILE A 144 13.66 12.51 14.17
N GLU A 145 14.79 13.09 13.80
CA GLU A 145 16.06 12.80 14.45
C GLU A 145 16.47 13.97 15.34
N ASP A 146 16.85 13.66 16.57
CA ASP A 146 17.45 14.58 17.51
C ASP A 146 18.99 14.42 17.55
N SER A 147 19.67 15.26 18.35
CA SER A 147 21.14 15.20 18.43
C SER A 147 21.67 13.87 18.97
N ASP A 148 20.88 13.17 19.76
CA ASP A 148 21.27 12.03 20.58
C ASP A 148 21.12 10.73 19.78
N THR A 149 20.05 10.64 18.97
CA THR A 149 19.75 9.55 18.01
C THR A 149 20.78 9.41 16.90
N TRP A 150 21.24 10.51 16.31
CA TRP A 150 22.21 10.48 15.20
C TRP A 150 23.53 9.77 15.56
N SER A 151 24.02 10.03 16.77
CA SER A 151 25.30 9.50 17.28
C SER A 151 25.25 7.98 17.49
N ALA A 152 24.08 7.45 17.85
CA ALA A 152 23.84 6.03 18.05
C ALA A 152 23.73 5.25 16.73
N ASN A 153 23.16 5.87 15.69
CA ASN A 153 22.96 5.25 14.38
C ASN A 153 24.28 5.02 13.62
N LYS A 154 25.23 5.96 13.70
CA LYS A 154 26.52 5.85 12.97
C LYS A 154 27.39 4.66 13.40
N LYS A 155 27.27 4.19 14.65
CA LYS A 155 28.04 3.05 15.18
C LYS A 155 27.40 1.68 14.94
N LYS A 156 26.13 1.61 14.52
CA LYS A 156 25.39 0.34 14.35
C LYS A 156 24.90 0.16 12.91
N ASN A 157 25.83 0.04 11.97
CA ASN A 157 25.54 -0.37 10.59
C ASN A 157 25.15 -1.86 10.43
N LYS A 158 24.82 -2.57 11.51
CA LYS A 158 24.37 -3.97 11.47
C LYS A 158 23.10 -4.13 12.29
N LYS A 159 21.98 -4.16 11.57
CA LYS A 159 20.60 -4.35 12.05
C LYS A 159 20.07 -3.12 12.79
N ARG A 160 19.16 -2.38 12.13
CA ARG A 160 18.19 -1.45 12.72
C ARG A 160 17.47 -2.15 13.89
N LYS A 161 18.11 -2.25 15.05
CA LYS A 161 17.43 -2.55 16.30
C LYS A 161 16.57 -1.33 16.55
N LYS A 162 15.25 -1.51 16.49
CA LYS A 162 14.20 -0.56 16.91
C LYS A 162 14.70 0.25 18.10
N SER A 163 15.33 1.37 17.81
CA SER A 163 15.85 2.28 18.81
C SER A 163 14.60 2.98 19.30
N SER A 164 14.30 2.86 20.58
CA SER A 164 13.22 3.59 21.27
C SER A 164 13.34 5.11 21.16
N GLN A 165 14.39 5.61 20.50
CA GLN A 165 14.68 7.02 20.31
C GLN A 165 14.24 7.55 18.94
N VAL A 166 14.04 6.68 17.95
CA VAL A 166 13.45 7.08 16.67
C VAL A 166 11.94 6.95 16.80
N LYS A 167 11.25 8.10 16.79
CA LYS A 167 9.80 8.14 16.87
C LYS A 167 9.24 8.13 15.46
N GLU A 168 8.67 6.98 15.08
CA GLU A 168 8.04 6.75 13.78
C GLU A 168 6.54 6.54 13.98
N PHE A 169 5.75 7.11 13.09
CA PHE A 169 4.30 6.88 13.01
C PHE A 169 3.93 6.61 11.56
N PHE A 170 2.94 5.75 11.36
CA PHE A 170 2.63 5.20 10.04
C PHE A 170 1.23 5.62 9.60
N ILE A 171 1.15 6.12 8.36
CA ILE A 171 -0.10 6.36 7.65
C ILE A 171 -0.13 5.49 6.41
N PRO A 172 -1.07 4.52 6.30
CA PRO A 172 -1.26 3.78 5.07
C PRO A 172 -2.01 4.63 4.04
N PHE A 173 -1.74 4.40 2.76
CA PHE A 173 -2.54 4.90 1.64
C PHE A 173 -2.64 3.84 0.55
N THR A 174 -3.61 4.02 -0.35
CA THR A 174 -3.85 3.09 -1.46
C THR A 174 -3.19 3.61 -2.72
N MET A 175 -2.38 2.78 -3.38
CA MET A 175 -1.89 3.06 -4.73
C MET A 175 -2.78 2.34 -5.74
N VAL A 176 -3.38 3.10 -6.64
CA VAL A 176 -4.07 2.58 -7.82
C VAL A 176 -3.02 2.48 -8.92
N GLY A 177 -2.70 1.25 -9.31
CA GLY A 177 -1.78 0.99 -10.40
C GLY A 177 -2.22 1.72 -11.66
N LYS A 178 -1.26 2.13 -12.49
CA LYS A 178 -1.53 2.54 -13.87
C LYS A 178 -2.02 1.28 -14.59
N PHE A 179 -3.31 0.98 -14.50
CA PHE A 179 -3.95 0.22 -15.57
C PHE A 179 -3.69 1.10 -16.79
N LEU A 180 -2.78 0.72 -17.68
CA LEU A 180 -2.69 1.34 -18.99
C LEU A 180 -3.99 0.95 -19.69
N PRO A 181 -5.02 1.80 -19.74
CA PRO A 181 -6.19 1.45 -20.48
C PRO A 181 -5.86 2.01 -21.86
N ALA A 182 -5.48 1.15 -22.79
CA ALA A 182 -6.37 1.17 -23.94
C ALA A 182 -7.74 0.92 -23.31
N THR A 183 -8.57 1.97 -23.16
CA THR A 183 -9.89 1.88 -22.52
C THR A 183 -10.49 0.59 -23.03
N PRO A 184 -10.61 -0.46 -22.20
CA PRO A 184 -10.80 -1.80 -22.71
C PRO A 184 -12.07 -1.74 -23.53
N THR A 185 -11.91 -1.79 -24.85
CA THR A 185 -12.99 -1.45 -25.74
C THR A 185 -13.97 -2.57 -25.53
N PRO A 186 -15.15 -2.33 -24.92
CA PRO A 186 -15.94 -3.40 -24.35
C PRO A 186 -16.17 -4.48 -25.40
N LYS A 187 -15.50 -5.63 -25.28
CA LYS A 187 -15.64 -6.68 -26.29
C LYS A 187 -16.75 -7.59 -25.85
N LYS A 188 -17.72 -7.81 -26.74
CA LYS A 188 -18.70 -8.89 -26.54
C LYS A 188 -17.92 -10.19 -26.43
N VAL A 189 -17.98 -10.81 -25.26
CA VAL A 189 -17.31 -12.08 -25.02
C VAL A 189 -18.31 -13.17 -25.28
N ASN A 190 -18.00 -14.08 -26.20
CA ASN A 190 -18.75 -15.29 -26.44
C ASN A 190 -17.82 -16.48 -26.20
N PHE A 191 -18.18 -17.35 -25.27
CA PHE A 191 -17.42 -18.56 -24.99
C PHE A 191 -18.35 -19.77 -25.04
N THR A 192 -17.88 -20.81 -25.72
CA THR A 192 -18.60 -22.07 -25.88
C THR A 192 -17.84 -23.14 -25.12
N MET A 193 -18.49 -23.71 -24.11
CA MET A 193 -18.01 -24.88 -23.39
C MET A 193 -18.70 -26.12 -23.94
N CYS A 194 -17.92 -27.09 -24.40
CA CYS A 194 -18.44 -28.37 -24.88
C CYS A 194 -17.91 -29.48 -23.98
N LYS A 195 -18.80 -30.29 -23.42
CA LYS A 195 -18.44 -31.50 -22.67
C LYS A 195 -18.92 -32.73 -23.42
N LYS A 196 -17.97 -33.52 -23.90
CA LYS A 196 -18.21 -34.87 -24.43
C LYS A 196 -18.11 -35.89 -23.28
N PHE A 197 -18.99 -36.88 -23.28
CA PHE A 197 -18.96 -37.98 -22.33
C PHE A 197 -18.28 -39.19 -22.97
N MET A 198 -17.44 -39.91 -22.22
CA MET A 198 -16.86 -41.16 -22.72
C MET A 198 -18.00 -42.10 -23.15
N LEU A 199 -17.86 -42.67 -24.36
CA LEU A 199 -18.82 -43.57 -25.03
C LEU A 199 -20.11 -42.90 -25.57
N SER A 200 -20.18 -41.57 -25.64
CA SER A 200 -21.32 -40.83 -26.23
C SER A 200 -20.88 -39.98 -27.42
N THR A 201 -21.59 -40.08 -28.55
CA THR A 201 -21.45 -39.14 -29.68
C THR A 201 -22.15 -37.81 -29.42
N LYS A 202 -23.01 -37.76 -28.40
CA LYS A 202 -23.78 -36.58 -27.99
C LYS A 202 -22.99 -35.70 -27.02
N ALA A 203 -23.13 -34.39 -27.18
CA ALA A 203 -22.43 -33.39 -26.38
C ALA A 203 -23.40 -32.53 -25.55
N LEU A 204 -22.88 -31.99 -24.45
CA LEU A 204 -23.48 -30.87 -23.75
C LEU A 204 -22.72 -29.60 -24.16
N GLU A 205 -23.44 -28.64 -24.73
CA GLU A 205 -22.89 -27.36 -25.17
C GLU A 205 -23.51 -26.24 -24.34
N MET A 206 -22.65 -25.35 -23.85
CA MET A 206 -23.04 -24.15 -23.13
C MET A 206 -22.39 -22.95 -23.81
N ASN A 207 -23.20 -22.02 -24.29
CA ASN A 207 -22.74 -20.75 -24.83
C ASN A 207 -23.03 -19.67 -23.82
N VAL A 208 -22.00 -18.92 -23.45
CA VAL A 208 -22.11 -17.80 -22.53
C VAL A 208 -21.72 -16.53 -23.27
N LYS A 209 -22.53 -15.49 -23.11
CA LYS A 209 -22.37 -14.18 -23.72
C LYS A 209 -22.32 -13.13 -22.62
N MET A 210 -21.31 -12.29 -22.68
CA MET A 210 -21.17 -11.13 -21.81
C MET A 210 -21.12 -9.87 -22.68
N ALA A 211 -21.76 -8.79 -22.21
CA ALA A 211 -21.82 -7.53 -22.95
C ALA A 211 -20.44 -6.88 -23.10
N ARG A 212 -19.54 -7.14 -22.15
CA ARG A 212 -18.17 -6.64 -22.08
C ARG A 212 -17.28 -7.59 -21.26
N ASP A 213 -15.99 -7.34 -21.25
CA ASP A 213 -14.93 -8.10 -20.57
C ASP A 213 -14.31 -7.37 -19.36
N VAL A 214 -14.68 -6.11 -19.13
CA VAL A 214 -14.20 -5.29 -18.01
C VAL A 214 -15.37 -4.61 -17.30
N TRP A 215 -15.29 -4.59 -15.97
CA TRP A 215 -16.27 -3.96 -15.08
C TRP A 215 -15.59 -3.14 -14.00
N GLU A 216 -16.29 -2.12 -13.54
CA GLU A 216 -15.90 -1.32 -12.38
C GLU A 216 -16.43 -1.95 -11.09
N GLY A 217 -15.80 -1.63 -9.97
CA GLY A 217 -16.22 -2.12 -8.65
C GLY A 217 -17.65 -1.70 -8.33
N GLY A 218 -18.49 -2.65 -7.93
CA GLY A 218 -19.91 -2.42 -7.61
C GLY A 218 -20.87 -2.52 -8.80
N GLU A 219 -20.37 -2.67 -10.02
CA GLU A 219 -21.22 -2.92 -11.18
C GLU A 219 -21.84 -4.32 -11.17
N THR A 220 -23.05 -4.44 -11.71
CA THR A 220 -23.69 -5.75 -11.94
C THR A 220 -23.26 -6.31 -13.30
N ALA A 221 -22.55 -7.44 -13.29
CA ALA A 221 -22.23 -8.17 -14.51
C ALA A 221 -23.46 -8.96 -15.00
N LYS A 222 -23.98 -8.61 -16.19
CA LYS A 222 -25.06 -9.38 -16.84
C LYS A 222 -24.46 -10.46 -17.73
N VAL A 223 -24.71 -11.72 -17.36
CA VAL A 223 -24.26 -12.91 -18.09
C VAL A 223 -25.47 -13.59 -18.72
N LEU A 224 -25.46 -13.71 -20.05
CA LEU A 224 -26.47 -14.48 -20.79
C LEU A 224 -25.89 -15.85 -21.10
N PHE A 225 -26.59 -16.91 -20.74
CA PHE A 225 -26.18 -18.26 -21.12
C PHE A 225 -27.30 -18.98 -21.87
N SER A 226 -26.90 -19.85 -22.78
CA SER A 226 -27.78 -20.78 -23.49
C SER A 226 -27.14 -22.16 -23.49
N MET A 227 -27.93 -23.19 -23.26
CA MET A 227 -27.45 -24.57 -23.11
C MET A 227 -28.20 -25.48 -24.07
N LYS A 228 -27.45 -26.29 -24.80
CA LYS A 228 -27.96 -27.35 -25.65
C LYS A 228 -27.47 -28.69 -25.11
N ASN A 229 -28.39 -29.51 -24.63
CA ASN A 229 -28.10 -30.81 -24.05
C ASN A 229 -28.62 -31.91 -24.97
N ASP A 230 -27.78 -32.39 -25.88
CA ASP A 230 -28.15 -33.49 -26.78
C ASP A 230 -27.94 -34.87 -26.13
N THR A 231 -27.43 -34.89 -24.89
CA THR A 231 -27.09 -36.11 -24.15
C THR A 231 -28.32 -36.74 -23.48
N ASN A 232 -28.18 -37.98 -23.01
CA ASN A 232 -29.19 -38.65 -22.19
C ASN A 232 -29.09 -38.30 -20.68
N LYS A 233 -28.19 -37.39 -20.30
CA LYS A 233 -27.98 -36.99 -18.90
C LYS A 233 -28.78 -35.75 -18.57
N VAL A 234 -29.31 -35.70 -17.35
CA VAL A 234 -30.03 -34.54 -16.82
C VAL A 234 -29.05 -33.55 -16.19
N VAL A 235 -29.15 -32.29 -16.58
CA VAL A 235 -28.42 -31.19 -15.91
C VAL A 235 -29.15 -30.86 -14.62
N LYS A 236 -28.53 -31.15 -13.48
CA LYS A 236 -29.16 -30.99 -12.16
C LYS A 236 -29.10 -29.57 -11.62
N ARG A 237 -28.03 -28.82 -11.96
CA ARG A 237 -27.78 -27.48 -11.43
C ARG A 237 -26.90 -26.69 -12.39
N VAL A 238 -27.15 -25.38 -12.48
CA VAL A 238 -26.24 -24.39 -13.07
C VAL A 238 -25.82 -23.46 -11.93
N GLU A 239 -24.52 -23.30 -11.72
CA GLU A 239 -23.95 -22.43 -10.70
C GLU A 239 -23.18 -21.31 -11.39
N THR A 240 -23.44 -20.07 -10.98
CA THR A 240 -22.63 -18.89 -11.31
C THR A 240 -21.77 -18.57 -10.10
N MET A 241 -20.45 -18.46 -10.30
CA MET A 241 -19.50 -18.01 -9.25
C MET A 241 -19.55 -16.50 -9.08
#